data_AF-A0A967NA49-F1
#
_entry.id   AF-A0A967NA49-F1
#
_cell.length_a   1.000
_cell.length_b   1.000
_cell.length_c   1.000
_cell.angle_alpha   90.00
_cell.angle_beta   90.00
_cell.angle_gamma   90.00
#
_symmetry.space_group_name_H-M   'P 1'
#
loop_
_entity.id
_entity.type
_entity.pdbx_description
1 polymer ?
#
loop_
_entity_poly.entity_id
_entity_poly.type
_entity_poly.pdbx_seq_one_letter_code
_entity_poly.pdbx_strand_id
1 'polypeptide(L)'
;EWTMDAFGEDVVAVVDALKLDEVVLVGFSMGAVAALEAAERMPERTLGVVFVDMFNDEDRAMTEASARQIEGAFRANWGDTAFIRAFALSPDAPNELVYGITASLPEEPEEHFFAMLPYMTGWVDTEFGPTLRGLDVPVAAINSTRVPTDVE
;
A
#
# COMPACT_ATOMS: atom_id res chain seq x y z
N GLU A 1 -0.10 10.89 -14.29
CA GLU A 1 -1.01 9.80 -13.88
C GLU A 1 -0.42 9.18 -12.61
N TRP A 2 -1.23 8.63 -11.72
CA TRP A 2 -0.77 8.07 -10.43
C TRP A 2 -0.84 6.54 -10.50
N THR A 3 -0.28 5.96 -11.57
CA THR A 3 -0.32 4.52 -11.83
C THR A 3 0.63 3.79 -10.89
N MET A 4 0.31 2.52 -10.62
CA MET A 4 1.15 1.67 -9.79
C MET A 4 2.50 1.39 -10.47
N ASP A 5 2.49 1.23 -11.79
CA ASP A 5 3.68 1.13 -12.64
C ASP A 5 4.65 2.30 -12.43
N ALA A 6 4.14 3.54 -12.40
CA ALA A 6 4.96 4.72 -12.21
C ALA A 6 5.60 4.74 -10.80
N PHE A 7 4.87 4.29 -9.78
CA PHE A 7 5.43 4.16 -8.44
C PHE A 7 6.48 3.04 -8.35
N GLY A 8 6.31 1.96 -9.09
CA GLY A 8 7.35 0.93 -9.25
C GLY A 8 8.61 1.49 -9.91
N GLU A 9 8.46 2.27 -10.98
CA GLU A 9 9.57 2.96 -11.64
C GLU A 9 10.32 3.91 -10.71
N ASP A 10 9.62 4.65 -9.85
CA ASP A 10 10.24 5.51 -8.85
C ASP A 10 11.14 4.73 -7.88
N VAL A 11 10.70 3.54 -7.45
CA VAL A 11 11.52 2.65 -6.60
C VAL A 11 12.74 2.14 -7.36
N VAL A 12 12.58 1.72 -8.62
CA VAL A 12 13.71 1.30 -9.47
C VAL A 12 14.70 2.44 -9.65
N ALA A 13 14.23 3.67 -9.86
CA ALA A 13 15.08 4.84 -9.99
C ALA A 13 15.92 5.11 -8.73
N VAL A 14 15.35 4.87 -7.53
CA VAL A 14 16.10 4.96 -6.27
C VAL A 14 17.18 3.87 -6.18
N VAL A 15 16.86 2.63 -6.53
CA VAL A 15 17.81 1.51 -6.57
C VAL A 15 18.97 1.81 -7.52
N ASP A 16 18.67 2.33 -8.71
CA ASP A 16 19.65 2.73 -9.71
C ASP A 16 20.53 3.89 -9.23
N ALA A 17 19.92 4.94 -8.66
CA ALA A 17 20.64 6.11 -8.16
C ALA A 17 21.62 5.77 -7.03
N LEU A 18 21.23 4.82 -6.17
CA LEU A 18 22.06 4.31 -5.08
C LEU A 18 23.04 3.22 -5.53
N LYS A 19 22.93 2.72 -6.77
CA LYS A 19 23.75 1.64 -7.34
C LYS A 19 23.73 0.38 -6.48
N LEU A 20 22.53 -0.04 -6.09
CA LEU A 20 22.35 -1.26 -5.32
C LEU A 20 22.26 -2.45 -6.27
N ASP A 21 23.09 -3.45 -6.01
CA ASP A 21 23.12 -4.69 -6.81
C ASP A 21 22.07 -5.71 -6.33
N GLU A 22 21.73 -5.67 -5.04
CA GLU A 22 20.76 -6.57 -4.40
C GLU A 22 19.90 -5.80 -3.39
N VAL A 23 18.58 -6.02 -3.41
CA VAL A 23 17.62 -5.36 -2.52
C VAL A 23 16.56 -6.33 -2.00
N VAL A 24 16.11 -6.09 -0.77
CA VAL A 24 14.85 -6.62 -0.26
C VAL A 24 13.85 -5.47 -0.21
N LEU A 25 12.71 -5.64 -0.86
CA LEU A 25 11.70 -4.59 -0.95
C LEU A 25 10.67 -4.79 0.15
N VAL A 26 10.43 -3.74 0.93
CA VAL A 26 9.44 -3.76 2.02
C VAL A 26 8.45 -2.63 1.76
N GLY A 27 7.18 -2.99 1.56
CA GLY A 27 6.13 -2.05 1.23
C GLY A 27 4.96 -2.11 2.21
N PHE A 28 4.56 -0.95 2.75
CA PHE A 28 3.41 -0.82 3.65
C PHE A 28 2.19 -0.29 2.90
N SER A 29 1.03 -0.93 3.10
CA SER A 29 -0.24 -0.53 2.46
C SER A 29 -0.05 -0.42 0.93
N MET A 30 -0.39 0.70 0.31
CA MET A 30 -0.14 0.96 -1.11
C MET A 30 1.34 0.83 -1.51
N GLY A 31 2.28 1.06 -0.58
CA GLY A 31 3.71 0.82 -0.83
C GLY A 31 4.04 -0.64 -1.14
N ALA A 32 3.21 -1.59 -0.71
CA ALA A 32 3.35 -3.00 -1.09
C ALA A 32 3.11 -3.21 -2.60
N VAL A 33 2.19 -2.44 -3.20
CA VAL A 33 1.94 -2.46 -4.64
C VAL A 33 3.15 -1.91 -5.39
N ALA A 34 3.70 -0.77 -4.96
CA ALA A 34 4.90 -0.19 -5.57
C ALA A 34 6.12 -1.11 -5.43
N ALA A 35 6.27 -1.79 -4.28
CA ALA A 35 7.33 -2.77 -4.06
C ALA A 35 7.20 -3.97 -5.01
N LEU A 36 5.98 -4.45 -5.24
CA LEU A 36 5.70 -5.58 -6.13
C LEU A 36 5.96 -5.21 -7.61
N GLU A 37 5.49 -4.04 -8.04
CA GLU A 37 5.77 -3.47 -9.37
C GLU A 37 7.28 -3.30 -9.62
N ALA A 38 8.02 -2.84 -8.61
CA ALA A 38 9.46 -2.70 -8.71
C ALA A 38 10.17 -4.07 -8.78
N ALA A 39 9.74 -5.05 -7.96
CA ALA A 39 10.29 -6.40 -7.97
C ALA A 39 10.21 -7.05 -9.36
N GLU A 40 9.05 -6.93 -10.03
CA GLU A 40 8.83 -7.46 -11.38
C GLU A 40 9.79 -6.84 -12.42
N ARG A 41 10.15 -5.57 -12.24
CA ARG A 41 11.04 -4.83 -13.16
C ARG A 41 12.52 -5.09 -12.94
N MET A 42 12.91 -5.55 -11.75
CA MET A 42 14.30 -5.85 -11.41
C MET A 42 14.46 -7.23 -10.79
N PRO A 43 14.05 -8.31 -11.47
CA PRO A 43 14.05 -9.67 -10.91
C PRO A 43 15.46 -10.14 -10.55
N GLU A 44 16.49 -9.74 -11.30
CA GLU A 44 17.89 -10.10 -11.04
C GLU A 44 18.47 -9.40 -9.79
N ARG A 45 17.86 -8.32 -9.33
CA ARG A 45 18.34 -7.50 -8.20
C ARG A 45 17.48 -7.66 -6.94
N THR A 46 16.31 -8.29 -7.07
CA THR A 46 15.39 -8.45 -5.95
C THR A 46 15.67 -9.77 -5.25
N LEU A 47 15.98 -9.74 -3.96
CA LEU A 47 16.21 -10.93 -3.14
C LEU A 47 14.94 -11.42 -2.43
N GLY A 48 13.92 -10.57 -2.36
CA GLY A 48 12.63 -10.89 -1.75
C GLY A 48 11.76 -9.66 -1.55
N VAL A 49 10.48 -9.91 -1.28
CA VAL A 49 9.46 -8.87 -1.08
C VAL A 49 8.71 -9.10 0.22
N VAL A 50 8.48 -8.03 0.99
CA VAL A 50 7.70 -8.06 2.23
C VAL A 50 6.55 -7.07 2.13
N PHE A 51 5.33 -7.58 2.25
CA PHE A 51 4.12 -6.77 2.35
C PHE A 51 3.83 -6.47 3.81
N VAL A 52 3.46 -5.23 4.12
CA VAL A 52 3.06 -4.83 5.47
C VAL A 52 1.63 -4.29 5.43
N ASP A 53 0.73 -4.98 6.12
CA ASP A 53 -0.69 -4.65 6.27
C ASP A 53 -1.41 -4.45 4.92
N MET A 54 -1.10 -5.30 3.95
CA MET A 54 -1.65 -5.30 2.59
C MET A 54 -1.77 -6.74 2.08
N PHE A 55 -2.68 -6.98 1.13
CA PHE A 55 -2.95 -8.29 0.53
C PHE A 55 -3.33 -9.37 1.55
N ASN A 56 -4.08 -8.97 2.58
CA ASN A 56 -4.57 -9.88 3.62
C ASN A 56 -5.58 -10.91 3.10
N ASP A 57 -6.20 -10.64 1.96
CA ASP A 57 -7.27 -11.45 1.35
C ASP A 57 -7.11 -11.28 -0.16
N GLU A 58 -6.66 -12.35 -0.84
CA GLU A 58 -6.40 -12.32 -2.27
C GLU A 58 -7.69 -12.33 -3.12
N ASP A 59 -8.80 -12.77 -2.54
CA ASP A 59 -10.13 -12.79 -3.16
C ASP A 59 -10.90 -11.47 -2.95
N ARG A 60 -10.36 -10.56 -2.13
CA ARG A 60 -10.98 -9.25 -1.89
C ARG A 60 -10.88 -8.36 -3.12
N ALA A 61 -11.96 -8.33 -3.90
CA ALA A 61 -12.12 -7.41 -5.02
C ALA A 61 -11.98 -5.94 -4.57
N MET A 62 -10.98 -5.24 -5.14
CA MET A 62 -10.80 -3.80 -4.96
C MET A 62 -11.32 -3.08 -6.20
N THR A 63 -12.61 -2.80 -6.21
CA THR A 63 -13.27 -2.19 -7.37
C THR A 63 -13.16 -0.66 -7.37
N GLU A 64 -13.47 0.01 -8.49
CA GLU A 64 -13.65 1.47 -8.52
C GLU A 64 -14.69 1.98 -7.49
N ALA A 65 -15.71 1.17 -7.19
CA ALA A 65 -16.68 1.50 -6.16
C ALA A 65 -16.02 1.56 -4.77
N SER A 66 -15.06 0.68 -4.52
CA SER A 66 -14.24 0.69 -3.31
C SER A 66 -13.38 1.95 -3.23
N ALA A 67 -12.75 2.37 -4.34
CA ALA A 67 -12.01 3.63 -4.40
C ALA A 67 -12.89 4.83 -4.03
N ARG A 68 -14.09 4.94 -4.63
CA ARG A 68 -15.05 6.01 -4.32
C ARG A 68 -15.52 5.98 -2.86
N GLN A 69 -15.71 4.78 -2.30
CA GLN A 69 -16.10 4.63 -0.90
C GLN A 69 -15.00 5.08 0.07
N ILE A 70 -13.74 4.68 -0.21
CA ILE A 70 -12.57 5.09 0.57
C ILE A 70 -12.43 6.62 0.51
N GLU A 71 -12.47 7.19 -0.69
CA GLU A 71 -12.41 8.65 -0.89
C GLU A 71 -13.51 9.37 -0.10
N GLY A 72 -14.77 8.95 -0.24
CA GLY A 72 -15.89 9.57 0.47
C GLY A 72 -15.75 9.51 1.99
N ALA A 73 -15.27 8.40 2.53
CA ALA A 73 -15.03 8.23 3.97
C ALA A 73 -13.93 9.17 4.48
N PHE A 74 -12.80 9.28 3.76
CA PHE A 74 -11.72 10.19 4.12
C PHE A 74 -12.14 11.65 4.03
N ARG A 75 -12.84 12.05 2.95
CA ARG A 75 -13.32 13.43 2.81
C ARG A 75 -14.31 13.83 3.90
N ALA A 76 -15.19 12.93 4.32
CA ALA A 76 -16.19 13.22 5.35
C ALA A 76 -15.61 13.30 6.77
N ASN A 77 -14.45 12.66 7.01
CA ASN A 77 -13.88 12.50 8.36
C ASN A 77 -12.43 12.97 8.45
N TRP A 78 -12.00 13.86 7.55
CA TRP A 78 -10.63 14.36 7.53
C TRP A 78 -10.30 15.05 8.86
N GLY A 79 -9.15 14.69 9.45
CA GLY A 79 -8.74 15.21 10.75
C GLY A 79 -9.51 14.65 11.96
N ASP A 80 -10.50 13.78 11.78
CA ASP A 80 -11.20 13.15 12.91
C ASP A 80 -10.33 12.05 13.55
N THR A 81 -9.90 12.27 14.79
CA THR A 81 -9.06 11.33 15.54
C THR A 81 -9.69 9.95 15.74
N ALA A 82 -11.02 9.86 15.88
CA ALA A 82 -11.73 8.61 16.00
C ALA A 82 -11.72 7.86 14.66
N PHE A 83 -11.90 8.58 13.55
CA PHE A 83 -11.75 7.99 12.21
C PHE A 83 -10.31 7.53 11.94
N ILE A 84 -9.29 8.35 12.23
CA ILE A 84 -7.89 7.99 12.05
C ILE A 84 -7.52 6.75 12.87
N ARG A 85 -7.93 6.69 14.14
CA ARG A 85 -7.77 5.48 14.97
C ARG A 85 -8.48 4.30 14.33
N ALA A 86 -9.76 4.49 13.98
CA ALA A 86 -10.57 3.44 13.42
C ALA A 86 -10.12 3.02 12.02
N PHE A 87 -9.31 3.79 11.29
CA PHE A 87 -8.85 3.42 9.96
C PHE A 87 -7.42 2.85 9.98
N ALA A 88 -6.49 3.52 10.68
CA ALA A 88 -5.06 3.31 10.52
C ALA A 88 -4.36 2.67 11.73
N LEU A 89 -5.04 2.49 12.87
CA LEU A 89 -4.39 2.08 14.12
C LEU A 89 -5.15 0.97 14.86
N SER A 90 -4.44 0.34 15.80
CA SER A 90 -5.06 -0.54 16.79
C SER A 90 -6.02 0.24 17.70
N PRO A 91 -7.15 -0.35 18.15
CA PRO A 91 -8.02 0.24 19.16
C PRO A 91 -7.25 0.69 20.42
N ASP A 92 -6.22 -0.08 20.80
CA ASP A 92 -5.40 0.16 21.99
C ASP A 92 -4.20 1.11 21.74
N ALA A 93 -4.09 1.70 20.55
CA ALA A 93 -3.00 2.63 20.25
C ALA A 93 -3.01 3.82 21.24
N PRO A 94 -1.85 4.23 21.77
CA PRO A 94 -1.80 5.36 22.70
C PRO A 94 -2.37 6.64 22.09
N ASN A 95 -3.09 7.44 22.88
CA ASN A 95 -3.75 8.64 22.39
C ASN A 95 -2.75 9.64 21.80
N GLU A 96 -1.56 9.76 22.40
CA GLU A 96 -0.50 10.62 21.92
C GLU A 96 -0.04 10.27 20.50
N LEU A 97 -0.06 8.98 20.12
CA LEU A 97 0.25 8.55 18.75
C LEU A 97 -0.85 9.00 17.78
N VAL A 98 -2.12 8.81 18.15
CA VAL A 98 -3.25 9.21 17.31
C VAL A 98 -3.25 10.71 17.09
N TYR A 99 -3.07 11.49 18.16
CA TYR A 99 -2.99 12.94 18.07
C TYR A 99 -1.78 13.41 17.27
N GLY A 100 -0.63 12.75 17.41
CA GLY A 100 0.56 13.03 16.62
C GLY A 100 0.31 12.86 15.13
N ILE A 101 -0.30 11.74 14.72
CA ILE A 101 -0.65 11.48 13.32
C ILE A 101 -1.70 12.47 12.82
N THR A 102 -2.77 12.70 13.56
CA THR A 102 -3.80 13.66 13.17
C THR A 102 -3.23 15.08 13.03
N ALA A 103 -2.32 15.48 13.91
CA ALA A 103 -1.68 16.79 13.85
C ALA A 103 -0.65 16.93 12.72
N SER A 104 -0.16 15.82 12.14
CA SER A 104 0.73 15.86 10.97
C SER A 104 -0.03 15.89 9.64
N LEU A 105 -1.35 15.73 9.66
CA LEU A 105 -2.17 15.87 8.46
C LEU A 105 -2.22 17.35 8.02
N PRO A 106 -2.27 17.62 6.71
CA PRO A 106 -2.61 18.96 6.22
C PRO A 106 -4.02 19.35 6.67
N GLU A 107 -4.28 20.66 6.75
CA GLU A 107 -5.59 21.21 7.16
C GLU A 107 -6.75 20.66 6.33
N GLU A 108 -6.52 20.48 5.03
CA GLU A 108 -7.46 19.89 4.07
C GLU A 108 -6.77 18.74 3.32
N PRO A 109 -7.53 17.71 2.88
CA PRO A 109 -6.95 16.62 2.13
C PRO A 109 -6.46 17.08 0.76
N GLU A 110 -5.30 16.58 0.35
CA GLU A 110 -4.74 16.90 -0.95
C GLU A 110 -5.36 16.01 -2.04
N GLU A 111 -5.79 16.61 -3.15
CA GLU A 111 -6.54 15.89 -4.20
C GLU A 111 -5.79 14.69 -4.80
N HIS A 112 -4.46 14.73 -4.82
CA HIS A 112 -3.67 13.63 -5.36
C HIS A 112 -3.73 12.35 -4.50
N PHE A 113 -4.02 12.47 -3.20
CA PHE A 113 -4.28 11.31 -2.35
C PHE A 113 -5.47 10.49 -2.86
N PHE A 114 -6.50 11.16 -3.39
CA PHE A 114 -7.67 10.49 -3.95
C PHE A 114 -7.47 10.08 -5.39
N ALA A 115 -6.72 10.88 -6.16
CA ALA A 115 -6.46 10.61 -7.58
C ALA A 115 -5.75 9.26 -7.80
N MET A 116 -5.01 8.75 -6.82
CA MET A 116 -4.33 7.46 -6.90
C MET A 116 -5.23 6.26 -6.58
N LEU A 117 -6.34 6.46 -5.87
CA LEU A 117 -7.19 5.35 -5.41
C LEU A 117 -7.72 4.48 -6.54
N PRO A 118 -8.27 5.02 -7.66
CA PRO A 118 -8.76 4.18 -8.75
C PRO A 118 -7.65 3.34 -9.40
N TYR A 119 -6.45 3.91 -9.53
CA TYR A 119 -5.29 3.19 -10.08
C TYR A 119 -4.87 2.06 -9.15
N MET A 120 -4.76 2.33 -7.85
CA MET A 120 -4.42 1.31 -6.87
C MET A 120 -5.47 0.20 -6.83
N THR A 121 -6.76 0.53 -6.72
CA THR A 121 -7.80 -0.48 -6.64
C THR A 121 -7.88 -1.31 -7.91
N GLY A 122 -7.84 -0.66 -9.09
CA GLY A 122 -7.85 -1.35 -10.37
C GLY A 122 -6.66 -2.30 -10.52
N TRP A 123 -5.46 -1.86 -10.15
CA TRP A 123 -4.27 -2.69 -10.17
C TRP A 123 -4.39 -3.90 -9.24
N VAL A 124 -4.91 -3.72 -8.01
CA VAL A 124 -5.10 -4.85 -7.08
C VAL A 124 -6.12 -5.85 -7.65
N ASP A 125 -7.14 -5.38 -8.36
CA ASP A 125 -8.18 -6.22 -8.96
C ASP A 125 -7.67 -7.01 -10.19
N THR A 126 -6.77 -6.43 -11.00
CA THR A 126 -6.37 -7.03 -12.29
C THR A 126 -4.94 -7.57 -12.34
N GLU A 127 -3.99 -6.92 -11.69
CA GLU A 127 -2.55 -7.18 -11.86
C GLU A 127 -1.92 -7.91 -10.67
N PHE A 128 -2.46 -7.77 -9.46
CA PHE A 128 -1.86 -8.36 -8.25
C PHE A 128 -1.55 -9.86 -8.39
N GLY A 129 -2.55 -10.66 -8.77
CA GLY A 129 -2.40 -12.11 -8.91
C GLY A 129 -1.39 -12.52 -9.98
N PRO A 130 -1.47 -11.99 -11.22
CA PRO A 130 -0.44 -12.21 -12.24
C PRO A 130 0.96 -11.80 -11.81
N THR A 131 1.16 -10.59 -11.28
CA THR A 131 2.49 -10.09 -10.87
C THR A 131 3.07 -10.93 -9.74
N LEU A 132 2.28 -11.28 -8.73
CA LEU A 132 2.74 -12.12 -7.62
C LEU A 132 3.20 -13.51 -8.11
N ARG A 133 2.47 -14.14 -9.03
CA ARG A 133 2.84 -15.45 -9.60
C ARG A 133 4.06 -15.38 -10.53
N GLY A 134 4.38 -14.21 -11.06
CA GLY A 134 5.56 -13.98 -11.89
C GLY A 134 6.86 -13.83 -11.11
N LEU A 135 6.82 -13.70 -9.79
CA LEU A 135 8.01 -13.57 -8.96
C LEU A 135 8.67 -14.92 -8.66
N ASP A 136 9.97 -15.00 -8.92
CA ASP A 136 10.82 -16.15 -8.57
C ASP A 136 11.54 -16.00 -7.21
N VAL A 137 11.17 -14.98 -6.44
CA VAL A 137 11.83 -14.60 -5.17
C VAL A 137 10.93 -14.89 -3.97
N PRO A 138 11.50 -15.10 -2.76
CA PRO A 138 10.70 -15.23 -1.55
C PRO A 138 9.79 -14.03 -1.29
N VAL A 139 8.53 -14.31 -0.96
CA VAL A 139 7.53 -13.31 -0.57
C VAL A 139 7.06 -13.60 0.85
N ALA A 140 6.92 -12.54 1.66
CA ALA A 140 6.36 -12.62 3.00
C ALA A 140 5.36 -11.49 3.25
N ALA A 141 4.41 -11.71 4.17
CA ALA A 141 3.46 -10.70 4.60
C ALA A 141 3.50 -10.54 6.13
N ILE A 142 3.43 -9.29 6.59
CA ILE A 142 3.31 -8.90 8.00
C ILE A 142 2.02 -8.09 8.12
N ASN A 143 0.96 -8.75 8.57
CA ASN A 143 -0.36 -8.15 8.60
C ASN A 143 -0.85 -7.96 10.04
N SER A 144 -1.61 -6.89 10.25
CA SER A 144 -2.29 -6.70 11.53
C SER A 144 -3.40 -7.74 11.69
N THR A 145 -3.75 -8.09 12.92
CA THR A 145 -4.86 -9.02 13.21
C THR A 145 -6.24 -8.39 12.99
N ARG A 146 -6.30 -7.16 12.46
CA ARG A 146 -7.54 -6.41 12.27
C ARG A 146 -8.34 -6.95 11.09
N VAL A 147 -7.64 -7.21 9.99
CA VAL A 147 -8.16 -7.98 8.85
C VAL A 147 -7.35 -9.27 8.86
N PRO A 148 -7.95 -10.42 9.20
CA PRO A 148 -7.22 -11.69 9.19
C PRO A 148 -6.55 -11.91 7.83
N THR A 149 -5.32 -12.43 7.86
CA THR A 149 -4.67 -12.92 6.64
C THR A 149 -5.29 -14.24 6.27
N ASP A 150 -5.73 -14.38 5.03
CA ASP A 150 -6.05 -15.68 4.46
C ASP A 150 -4.75 -16.48 4.29
N VAL A 151 -4.73 -17.67 4.88
CA VAL A 151 -3.56 -18.56 4.93
C VAL A 151 -3.85 -19.93 4.33
N GLU A 152 -5.06 -20.12 3.78
CA GLU A 152 -5.47 -21.32 3.05
C GLU A 152 -5.12 -21.20 1.55
#